data_AF-A0A345HRS0-F1
#
_entry.id   AF-A0A345HRS0-F1
#
_cell.length_a   1.000
_cell.length_b   1.000
_cell.length_c   1.000
_cell.angle_alpha   90.00
_cell.angle_beta   90.00
_cell.angle_gamma   90.00
#
_symmetry.space_group_name_H-M   'P 1'
#
loop_
_entity.id
_entity.type
_entity.pdbx_description
1 polymer ?
#
loop_
_entity_poly.entity_id
_entity_poly.type
_entity_poly.pdbx_seq_one_letter_code
_entity_poly.pdbx_strand_id
1 'polypeptide(L)'
;MNTPAEPQVGDQGPDTVLADLRASVADMRATARWITAAAAGVGALVLAGGPLVVVKDLDDAGDVVAAVGGMLLAVVGVVWVVWRASEVLSPRTATLDDLGSPELNGLRKLIDRSPADFYGPHATGPAELRRERRLRLAVAARLESLLARESDPARVRVLTHEAAVARRNAQLIQRLQQRLLAWIHAWQVRQSLVRARRDTLLASLLILTGAVLCVTAPLDAKEKPTVVYVCGTGATAPPKGLHVQEDPCAR
;
A
#
# COMPACT_ATOMS: atom_id res chain seq x y z
N MET A 1 1.94 45.85 -11.00
CA MET A 1 1.40 44.55 -11.47
C MET A 1 2.53 43.55 -11.37
N ASN A 2 2.51 42.71 -10.33
CA ASN A 2 3.54 41.70 -10.10
C ASN A 2 3.12 40.43 -10.84
N THR A 3 3.84 40.10 -11.90
CA THR A 3 3.72 38.81 -12.59
C THR A 3 4.21 37.71 -11.65
N PRO A 4 3.41 36.67 -11.33
CA PRO A 4 3.91 35.55 -10.54
C PRO A 4 4.96 34.79 -11.35
N ALA A 5 6.10 34.51 -10.70
CA ALA A 5 7.21 33.78 -11.27
C ALA A 5 6.76 32.38 -11.73
N GLU A 6 7.07 32.03 -12.98
CA GLU A 6 7.02 30.65 -13.46
C GLU A 6 7.90 29.77 -12.55
N PRO A 7 7.42 28.58 -12.14
CA PRO A 7 8.25 27.64 -11.42
C PRO A 7 9.37 27.17 -12.35
N GLN A 8 10.62 27.53 -11.99
CA GLN A 8 11.80 27.01 -12.66
C GLN A 8 11.80 25.49 -12.59
N VAL A 9 11.57 24.85 -13.75
CA VAL A 9 11.87 23.42 -13.98
C VAL A 9 13.40 23.31 -14.09
N GLY A 10 14.07 23.51 -12.97
CA GLY A 10 15.51 23.42 -12.83
C GLY A 10 15.95 21.97 -12.83
N ASP A 11 16.71 21.58 -13.84
CA ASP A 11 17.75 20.55 -13.87
C ASP A 11 17.73 19.53 -12.70
N GLN A 12 16.68 18.72 -12.63
CA GLN A 12 16.62 17.61 -11.69
C GLN A 12 17.48 16.48 -12.23
N GLY A 13 18.77 16.53 -11.90
CA GLY A 13 19.69 15.44 -12.19
C GLY A 13 19.10 14.11 -11.68
N PRO A 14 19.31 12.99 -12.39
CA PRO A 14 18.65 11.70 -12.11
C PRO A 14 18.77 11.22 -10.65
N ASP A 15 19.79 11.67 -9.92
CA ASP A 15 19.97 11.38 -8.50
C ASP A 15 18.96 12.07 -7.58
N THR A 16 18.50 13.28 -7.94
CA THR A 16 17.48 14.04 -7.20
C THR A 16 16.11 13.38 -7.33
N VAL A 17 15.74 12.94 -8.54
CA VAL A 17 14.51 12.18 -8.79
C VAL A 17 14.51 10.86 -8.00
N LEU A 18 15.66 10.19 -7.92
CA LEU A 18 15.81 8.95 -7.15
C LEU A 18 15.71 9.20 -5.63
N ALA A 19 16.26 10.30 -5.13
CA ALA A 19 16.16 10.70 -3.75
C ALA A 19 14.73 11.06 -3.36
N ASP A 20 14.03 11.81 -4.21
CA ASP A 20 12.63 12.19 -4.02
C ASP A 20 11.69 10.97 -4.04
N LEU A 21 11.92 10.04 -4.97
CA LEU A 21 11.25 8.72 -4.97
C LEU A 21 11.45 7.98 -3.64
N ARG A 22 12.67 7.94 -3.10
CA ARG A 22 12.93 7.27 -1.81
C ARG A 22 12.23 7.98 -0.65
N ALA A 23 12.24 9.30 -0.62
CA ALA A 23 11.56 10.09 0.40
C ALA A 23 10.05 9.83 0.37
N SER A 24 9.44 9.84 -0.83
CA SER A 24 8.02 9.53 -0.99
C SER A 24 7.66 8.12 -0.50
N VAL A 25 8.53 7.13 -0.73
CA VAL A 25 8.33 5.75 -0.23
C VAL A 25 8.42 5.69 1.30
N ALA A 26 9.33 6.44 1.91
CA ALA A 26 9.46 6.50 3.36
C ALA A 26 8.20 7.11 4.01
N ASP A 27 7.71 8.22 3.44
CA ASP A 27 6.49 8.89 3.90
C ASP A 27 5.27 7.96 3.76
N MET A 28 5.13 7.27 2.62
CA MET A 28 4.07 6.30 2.40
C MET A 28 4.11 5.13 3.39
N ARG A 29 5.29 4.66 3.80
CA ARG A 29 5.43 3.64 4.86
C ARG A 29 5.00 4.17 6.21
N ALA A 30 5.30 5.43 6.53
CA ALA A 30 4.83 6.06 7.76
C ALA A 30 3.30 6.15 7.78
N THR A 31 2.68 6.61 6.69
CA THR A 31 1.22 6.66 6.57
C THR A 31 0.60 5.27 6.70
N ALA A 32 1.18 4.25 6.07
CA ALA A 32 0.69 2.88 6.15
C ALA A 32 0.69 2.35 7.60
N ARG A 33 1.76 2.64 8.37
CA ARG A 33 1.87 2.27 9.80
C ARG A 33 0.80 2.95 10.65
N TRP A 34 0.50 4.22 10.39
CA TRP A 34 -0.55 4.95 11.10
C TRP A 34 -1.94 4.39 10.80
N ILE A 35 -2.22 4.06 9.53
CA ILE A 35 -3.50 3.44 9.14
C ILE A 35 -3.67 2.06 9.81
N THR A 36 -2.60 1.25 9.85
CA THR A 36 -2.66 -0.06 10.54
C THR A 36 -2.85 0.09 12.04
N ALA A 37 -2.18 1.06 12.67
CA ALA A 37 -2.37 1.35 14.10
C ALA A 37 -3.80 1.82 14.40
N ALA A 38 -4.37 2.69 13.56
CA ALA A 38 -5.75 3.14 13.69
C ALA A 38 -6.75 1.97 13.53
N ALA A 39 -6.56 1.11 12.52
CA ALA A 39 -7.39 -0.06 12.31
C ALA A 39 -7.32 -1.06 13.49
N ALA A 40 -6.12 -1.28 14.03
CA ALA A 40 -5.93 -2.11 15.22
C ALA A 40 -6.61 -1.50 16.45
N GLY A 41 -6.56 -0.17 16.60
CA GLY A 41 -7.26 0.55 17.67
C GLY A 41 -8.78 0.39 17.59
N VAL A 42 -9.37 0.50 16.39
CA VAL A 42 -10.80 0.27 16.17
C VAL A 42 -11.17 -1.19 16.47
N GLY A 43 -10.36 -2.15 16.01
CA GLY A 43 -10.57 -3.57 16.34
C GLY A 43 -10.52 -3.86 17.84
N ALA A 44 -9.56 -3.26 18.54
CA ALA A 44 -9.46 -3.37 20.00
C ALA A 44 -10.67 -2.73 20.70
N LEU A 45 -11.14 -1.58 20.22
CA LEU A 45 -12.32 -0.91 20.76
C LEU A 45 -13.59 -1.75 20.60
N VAL A 46 -13.79 -2.36 19.43
CA VAL A 46 -14.92 -3.26 19.16
C VAL A 46 -14.88 -4.50 20.06
N LEU A 47 -13.69 -5.11 20.21
CA LEU A 47 -13.50 -6.26 21.09
C LEU A 47 -13.69 -5.91 22.58
N ALA A 48 -13.28 -4.70 22.99
CA ALA A 48 -13.40 -4.24 24.37
C ALA A 48 -14.81 -3.76 24.73
N GLY A 49 -15.56 -3.19 23.78
CA GLY A 49 -16.87 -2.58 24.02
C GLY A 49 -18.09 -3.45 23.71
N GLY A 50 -17.96 -4.43 22.81
CA GLY A 50 -19.11 -5.16 22.25
C GLY A 50 -19.78 -6.19 23.17
N PRO A 51 -19.06 -7.14 23.79
CA PRO A 51 -19.72 -8.31 24.37
C PRO A 51 -20.28 -8.13 25.79
N LEU A 52 -19.96 -7.04 26.50
CA LEU A 52 -20.24 -6.94 27.95
C LEU A 52 -21.51 -6.17 28.31
N VAL A 53 -22.16 -5.48 27.36
CA VAL A 53 -23.28 -4.58 27.68
C VAL A 53 -24.64 -5.09 27.16
N VAL A 54 -24.67 -6.03 26.21
CA VAL A 54 -25.91 -6.36 25.45
C VAL A 54 -26.43 -7.80 25.67
N VAL A 55 -25.78 -8.62 26.51
CA VAL A 55 -26.14 -10.06 26.65
C VAL A 55 -27.43 -10.30 27.46
N LYS A 56 -28.13 -9.27 27.93
CA LYS A 56 -29.34 -9.46 28.77
C LYS A 56 -30.68 -9.41 28.00
N ASP A 57 -30.74 -8.91 26.77
CA ASP A 57 -32.01 -8.62 26.06
C ASP A 57 -32.10 -9.12 24.59
N LEU A 58 -31.32 -10.13 24.17
CA LEU A 58 -31.51 -10.75 22.83
C LEU A 58 -32.43 -11.98 22.91
N ASP A 59 -33.73 -11.76 22.76
CA ASP A 59 -34.72 -12.85 22.70
C ASP A 59 -34.96 -13.38 21.27
N ASP A 60 -34.45 -12.70 20.23
CA ASP A 60 -34.71 -13.06 18.83
C ASP A 60 -33.47 -13.64 18.11
N ALA A 61 -33.64 -14.78 17.45
CA ALA A 61 -32.55 -15.49 16.78
C ALA A 61 -31.98 -14.70 15.58
N GLY A 62 -32.80 -13.83 14.97
CA GLY A 62 -32.38 -12.95 13.88
C GLY A 62 -31.31 -11.95 14.31
N ASP A 63 -31.45 -11.35 15.49
CA ASP A 63 -30.53 -10.34 16.01
C ASP A 63 -29.18 -10.94 16.41
N VAL A 64 -29.20 -12.16 16.96
CA VAL A 64 -27.96 -12.90 17.27
C VAL A 64 -27.20 -13.22 15.99
N VAL A 65 -27.89 -13.68 14.93
CA VAL A 65 -27.27 -13.98 13.65
C VAL A 65 -26.72 -12.71 12.99
N ALA A 66 -27.44 -11.59 13.06
CA ALA A 66 -26.99 -10.31 12.53
C ALA A 66 -25.75 -9.77 13.27
N ALA A 67 -25.74 -9.83 14.61
CA ALA A 67 -24.61 -9.39 15.43
C ALA A 67 -23.37 -10.26 15.22
N VAL A 68 -23.52 -11.59 15.22
CA VAL A 68 -22.42 -12.53 14.95
C VAL A 68 -21.91 -12.37 13.51
N GLY A 69 -22.82 -12.18 12.55
CA GLY A 69 -22.48 -11.92 11.15
C GLY A 69 -21.66 -10.64 10.97
N GLY A 70 -22.09 -9.54 11.60
CA GLY A 70 -21.36 -8.26 11.59
C GLY A 70 -19.96 -8.38 12.19
N MET A 71 -19.83 -9.11 13.31
CA MET A 71 -18.54 -9.32 13.97
C MET A 71 -17.58 -10.17 13.12
N LEU A 72 -18.06 -11.26 12.50
CA LEU A 72 -17.27 -12.07 11.58
C LEU A 72 -16.80 -11.27 10.38
N LEU A 73 -17.68 -10.43 9.81
CA LEU A 73 -17.37 -9.58 8.67
C LEU A 73 -16.30 -8.54 9.01
N ALA A 74 -16.35 -7.96 10.22
CA ALA A 74 -15.30 -7.09 10.73
C ALA A 74 -13.95 -7.81 10.89
N VAL A 75 -13.93 -9.02 11.46
CA VAL A 75 -12.71 -9.83 11.62
C VAL A 75 -12.10 -10.19 10.26
N VAL A 76 -12.92 -10.61 9.30
CA VAL A 76 -12.48 -10.88 7.92
C VAL A 76 -11.85 -9.63 7.30
N GLY A 77 -12.45 -8.46 7.50
CA GLY A 77 -11.89 -7.18 7.05
C GLY A 77 -10.51 -6.90 7.63
N VAL A 78 -10.31 -7.14 8.93
CA VAL A 78 -9.00 -6.95 9.60
C VAL A 78 -7.96 -7.93 9.08
N VAL A 79 -8.29 -9.24 9.01
CA VAL A 79 -7.37 -10.28 8.51
C VAL A 79 -6.96 -9.99 7.06
N TRP A 80 -7.91 -9.55 6.23
CA TRP A 80 -7.65 -9.16 4.84
C TRP A 80 -6.63 -8.01 4.75
N VAL A 81 -6.78 -6.97 5.58
CA VAL A 81 -5.83 -5.85 5.62
C VAL A 81 -4.43 -6.30 6.04
N VAL A 82 -4.33 -7.15 7.07
CA VAL A 82 -3.03 -7.67 7.56
C VAL A 82 -2.36 -8.54 6.50
N TRP A 83 -3.12 -9.40 5.82
CA TRP A 83 -2.61 -10.22 4.72
C TRP A 83 -2.03 -9.34 3.61
N ARG A 84 -2.78 -8.31 3.17
CA ARG A 84 -2.32 -7.40 2.10
C ARG A 84 -1.13 -6.56 2.53
N ALA A 85 -1.06 -6.13 3.79
CA ALA A 85 0.12 -5.46 4.31
C ALA A 85 1.37 -6.36 4.27
N SER A 86 1.20 -7.66 4.54
CA SER A 86 2.29 -8.64 4.51
C SER A 86 2.84 -8.85 3.09
N GLU A 87 1.98 -8.83 2.07
CA GLU A 87 2.41 -8.89 0.66
C GLU A 87 3.26 -7.70 0.23
N VAL A 88 3.04 -6.51 0.81
CA VAL A 88 3.85 -5.31 0.55
C VAL A 88 5.22 -5.38 1.22
N LEU A 89 5.31 -6.08 2.36
CA LEU A 89 6.55 -6.24 3.12
C LEU A 89 7.48 -7.31 2.55
N SER A 90 6.98 -8.26 1.74
CA SER A 90 7.82 -9.25 1.08
C SER A 90 8.50 -8.62 -0.15
N PRO A 91 9.80 -8.32 -0.10
CA PRO A 91 10.46 -7.57 -1.16
C PRO A 91 10.58 -8.46 -2.39
N ARG A 92 9.76 -8.18 -3.41
CA ARG A 92 9.99 -8.76 -4.74
C ARG A 92 11.31 -8.24 -5.28
N THR A 93 12.20 -9.16 -5.60
CA THR A 93 13.43 -8.84 -6.32
C THR A 93 13.05 -8.42 -7.74
N ALA A 94 13.19 -7.14 -8.06
CA ALA A 94 12.93 -6.63 -9.40
C ALA A 94 13.94 -7.24 -10.37
N THR A 95 13.45 -7.95 -11.38
CA THR A 95 14.27 -8.52 -12.45
C THR A 95 13.93 -7.89 -13.80
N LEU A 96 14.86 -7.98 -14.76
CA LEU A 96 14.55 -7.57 -16.13
C LEU A 96 13.52 -8.48 -16.80
N ASP A 97 13.29 -9.69 -16.28
CA ASP A 97 12.24 -10.60 -16.80
C ASP A 97 10.84 -10.14 -16.38
N ASP A 98 10.73 -9.36 -15.29
CA ASP A 98 9.46 -8.77 -14.85
C ASP A 98 8.88 -7.79 -15.86
N LEU A 99 9.69 -7.24 -16.77
CA LEU A 99 9.23 -6.36 -17.86
C LEU A 99 8.14 -7.03 -18.72
N GLY A 100 8.09 -8.37 -18.77
CA GLY A 100 7.05 -9.15 -19.45
C GLY A 100 5.70 -9.17 -18.71
N SER A 101 5.67 -8.82 -17.42
CA SER A 101 4.44 -8.85 -16.63
C SER A 101 3.41 -7.82 -17.10
N PRO A 102 2.10 -8.14 -17.02
CA PRO A 102 1.04 -7.22 -17.43
C PRO A 102 1.00 -5.94 -16.59
N GLU A 103 1.52 -5.99 -15.37
CA GLU A 103 1.59 -4.88 -14.42
C GLU A 103 2.54 -3.77 -14.89
N LEU A 104 3.52 -4.11 -15.73
CA LEU A 104 4.50 -3.18 -16.29
C LEU A 104 4.17 -2.75 -17.73
N ASN A 105 2.97 -3.03 -18.24
CA ASN A 105 2.56 -2.62 -19.59
C ASN A 105 2.70 -1.10 -19.82
N GLY A 106 2.45 -0.29 -18.80
CA GLY A 106 2.64 1.16 -18.87
C GLY A 106 4.10 1.57 -19.04
N LEU A 107 5.01 0.93 -18.29
CA LEU A 107 6.45 1.12 -18.43
C LEU A 107 6.95 0.61 -19.78
N ARG A 108 6.46 -0.54 -20.24
CA ARG A 108 6.82 -1.11 -21.55
C ARG A 108 6.46 -0.16 -22.68
N LYS A 109 5.22 0.37 -22.68
CA LYS A 109 4.81 1.40 -23.65
C LYS A 109 5.69 2.65 -23.62
N LEU A 110 6.22 3.02 -22.46
CA LEU A 110 7.14 4.16 -22.34
C LEU A 110 8.51 3.81 -22.95
N ILE A 111 9.03 2.62 -22.65
CA ILE A 111 10.28 2.11 -23.20
C ILE A 111 10.18 1.96 -24.73
N ASP A 112 9.08 1.42 -25.24
CA ASP A 112 8.84 1.18 -26.66
C ASP A 112 8.82 2.48 -27.47
N ARG A 113 8.51 3.62 -26.85
CA ARG A 113 8.54 4.94 -27.50
C ARG A 113 9.95 5.48 -27.68
N SER A 114 10.86 5.19 -26.75
CA SER A 114 12.23 5.69 -26.80
C SER A 114 13.24 4.67 -26.25
N PRO A 115 13.42 3.52 -26.93
CA PRO A 115 14.24 2.42 -26.41
C PRO A 115 15.71 2.83 -26.19
N ALA A 116 16.23 3.76 -27.00
CA ALA A 116 17.58 4.28 -26.87
C ALA A 116 17.85 4.96 -25.52
N ASP A 117 16.84 5.59 -24.90
CA ASP A 117 17.00 6.27 -23.61
C ASP A 117 17.17 5.28 -22.45
N PHE A 118 16.62 4.06 -22.60
CA PHE A 118 16.62 3.04 -21.57
C PHE A 118 17.73 2.00 -21.75
N TYR A 119 17.93 1.54 -22.99
CA TYR A 119 18.87 0.47 -23.33
C TYR A 119 20.21 1.00 -23.87
N GLY A 120 20.26 2.27 -24.26
CA GLY A 120 21.41 2.86 -24.94
C GLY A 120 21.37 2.64 -26.45
N PRO A 121 22.40 3.12 -27.17
CA PRO A 121 22.38 3.20 -28.64
C PRO A 121 22.47 1.84 -29.38
N HIS A 122 22.84 0.76 -28.68
CA HIS A 122 23.15 -0.53 -29.31
C HIS A 122 22.25 -1.69 -28.91
N ALA A 123 21.39 -1.50 -27.91
CA ALA A 123 20.48 -2.54 -27.44
C ALA A 123 19.04 -2.07 -27.68
N THR A 124 18.22 -2.92 -28.27
CA THR A 124 16.78 -2.65 -28.49
C THR A 124 15.90 -3.35 -27.47
N GLY A 125 16.47 -4.18 -26.59
CA GLY A 125 15.71 -4.91 -25.58
C GLY A 125 16.52 -5.46 -24.41
N PRO A 126 15.86 -6.07 -23.42
CA PRO A 126 16.49 -6.53 -22.19
C PRO A 126 17.49 -7.69 -22.42
N ALA A 127 17.21 -8.59 -23.36
CA ALA A 127 18.11 -9.68 -23.71
C ALA A 127 19.41 -9.16 -24.35
N GLU A 128 19.29 -8.18 -25.25
CA GLU A 128 20.44 -7.54 -25.87
C GLU A 128 21.24 -6.71 -24.88
N LEU A 129 20.60 -5.98 -23.97
CA LEU A 129 21.27 -5.27 -22.89
C LEU A 129 22.10 -6.24 -22.03
N ARG A 130 21.54 -7.41 -21.67
CA ARG A 130 22.27 -8.45 -20.93
C ARG A 130 23.46 -8.97 -21.73
N ARG A 131 23.30 -9.21 -23.04
CA ARG A 131 24.35 -9.68 -23.94
C ARG A 131 25.47 -8.64 -24.06
N GLU A 132 25.12 -7.39 -24.30
CA GLU A 132 26.04 -6.26 -24.43
C GLU A 132 26.83 -6.03 -23.14
N ARG A 133 26.18 -6.14 -21.98
CA ARG A 133 26.88 -6.09 -20.69
C ARG A 133 27.90 -7.20 -20.53
N ARG A 134 27.52 -8.46 -20.84
CA ARG A 134 28.45 -9.60 -20.76
C ARG A 134 29.64 -9.40 -21.68
N LEU A 135 29.40 -8.92 -22.90
CA LEU A 135 30.45 -8.63 -23.87
C LEU A 135 31.43 -7.57 -23.35
N ARG A 136 30.92 -6.41 -22.89
CA ARG A 136 31.77 -5.31 -22.40
C ARG A 136 32.57 -5.69 -21.16
N LEU A 137 31.97 -6.43 -20.22
CA LEU A 137 32.69 -6.94 -19.06
C LEU A 137 33.79 -7.94 -19.47
N ALA A 138 33.49 -8.84 -20.42
CA ALA A 138 34.48 -9.79 -20.91
C ALA A 138 35.65 -9.11 -21.63
N VAL A 139 35.37 -8.08 -22.46
CA VAL A 139 36.41 -7.29 -23.14
C VAL A 139 37.28 -6.55 -22.14
N ALA A 140 36.68 -5.89 -21.13
CA ALA A 140 37.42 -5.19 -20.09
C ALA A 140 38.34 -6.16 -19.31
N ALA A 141 37.81 -7.31 -18.86
CA ALA A 141 38.58 -8.32 -18.16
C ALA A 141 39.71 -8.90 -19.03
N ARG A 142 39.45 -9.11 -20.32
CA ARG A 142 40.47 -9.62 -21.25
C ARG A 142 41.59 -8.60 -21.47
N LEU A 143 41.27 -7.32 -21.67
CA LEU A 143 42.28 -6.27 -21.81
C LEU A 143 43.14 -6.11 -20.57
N GLU A 144 42.53 -6.19 -19.37
CA GLU A 144 43.28 -6.20 -18.12
C GLU A 144 44.23 -7.40 -18.01
N SER A 145 43.77 -8.59 -18.42
CA SER A 145 44.61 -9.79 -18.40
C SER A 145 45.79 -9.70 -19.39
N LEU A 146 45.60 -9.03 -20.53
CA LEU A 146 46.68 -8.78 -21.51
C LEU A 146 47.66 -7.75 -20.96
N LEU A 147 47.16 -6.66 -20.38
CA LEU A 147 47.98 -5.63 -19.77
C LEU A 147 48.86 -6.18 -18.64
N ALA A 148 48.35 -7.12 -17.84
CA ALA A 148 49.12 -7.77 -16.77
C ALA A 148 50.27 -8.67 -17.27
N ARG A 149 50.24 -9.10 -18.53
CA ARG A 149 51.25 -10.00 -19.13
C ARG A 149 52.21 -9.29 -20.07
N GLU A 150 51.87 -8.09 -20.51
CA GLU A 150 52.65 -7.33 -21.48
C GLU A 150 53.86 -6.68 -20.82
N SER A 151 55.04 -6.84 -21.44
CA SER A 151 56.30 -6.29 -20.94
C SER A 151 56.83 -5.14 -21.82
N ASP A 152 56.36 -5.04 -23.06
CA ASP A 152 56.78 -3.98 -23.97
C ASP A 152 56.18 -2.61 -23.57
N PRO A 153 57.02 -1.60 -23.22
CA PRO A 153 56.54 -0.30 -22.76
C PRO A 153 55.69 0.45 -23.79
N ALA A 154 55.90 0.24 -25.10
CA ALA A 154 55.08 0.87 -26.13
C ALA A 154 53.67 0.27 -26.16
N ARG A 155 53.56 -1.06 -26.11
CA ARG A 155 52.27 -1.78 -26.05
C ARG A 155 51.53 -1.56 -24.75
N VAL A 156 52.24 -1.49 -23.62
CA VAL A 156 51.65 -1.18 -22.31
C VAL A 156 50.90 0.15 -22.37
N ARG A 157 51.44 1.19 -23.02
CA ARG A 157 50.74 2.48 -23.15
C ARG A 157 49.42 2.36 -23.91
N VAL A 158 49.44 1.64 -25.04
CA VAL A 158 48.24 1.41 -25.86
C VAL A 158 47.20 0.59 -25.07
N LEU A 159 47.60 -0.53 -24.47
CA LEU A 159 46.72 -1.38 -23.68
C LEU A 159 46.14 -0.65 -22.46
N THR A 160 46.91 0.25 -21.83
CA THR A 160 46.43 1.05 -20.70
C THR A 160 45.28 1.96 -21.13
N HIS A 161 45.41 2.61 -22.30
CA HIS A 161 44.37 3.45 -22.87
C HIS A 161 43.11 2.63 -23.19
N GLU A 162 43.27 1.53 -23.93
CA GLU A 162 42.17 0.65 -24.32
C GLU A 162 41.44 0.04 -23.11
N ALA A 163 42.18 -0.41 -22.10
CA ALA A 163 41.60 -0.93 -20.86
C ALA A 163 40.79 0.13 -20.12
N ALA A 164 41.27 1.39 -20.09
CA ALA A 164 40.54 2.49 -19.48
C ALA A 164 39.22 2.79 -20.22
N VAL A 165 39.24 2.79 -21.56
CA VAL A 165 38.03 2.96 -22.38
C VAL A 165 37.04 1.80 -22.16
N ALA A 166 37.52 0.56 -22.18
CA ALA A 166 36.69 -0.62 -21.94
C ALA A 166 36.04 -0.61 -20.55
N ARG A 167 36.78 -0.21 -19.50
CA ARG A 167 36.24 -0.03 -18.14
C ARG A 167 35.12 1.02 -18.10
N ARG A 168 35.32 2.17 -18.73
CA ARG A 168 34.28 3.23 -18.79
C ARG A 168 33.03 2.74 -19.51
N ASN A 169 33.19 2.02 -20.62
CA ASN A 169 32.06 1.44 -21.37
C ASN A 169 31.30 0.36 -20.58
N ALA A 170 32.02 -0.45 -19.79
CA ALA A 170 31.44 -1.44 -18.90
C ALA A 170 30.69 -0.79 -17.71
N GLN A 171 31.23 0.30 -17.15
CA GLN A 171 30.54 1.07 -16.11
C GLN A 171 29.27 1.73 -16.64
N LEU A 172 29.31 2.28 -17.86
CA LEU A 172 28.16 2.91 -18.50
C LEU A 172 27.00 1.91 -18.67
N ILE A 173 27.26 0.72 -19.21
CA ILE A 173 26.22 -0.30 -19.40
C ILE A 173 25.65 -0.81 -18.06
N GLN A 174 26.49 -0.87 -17.02
CA GLN A 174 26.05 -1.23 -15.68
C GLN A 174 25.14 -0.17 -15.07
N ARG A 175 25.44 1.13 -15.25
CA ARG A 175 24.59 2.23 -14.81
C ARG A 175 23.24 2.21 -15.53
N LEU A 176 23.22 1.95 -16.84
CA LEU A 176 21.97 1.80 -17.60
C LEU A 176 21.11 0.65 -17.04
N GLN A 177 21.72 -0.51 -16.77
CA GLN A 177 21.01 -1.63 -16.17
C GLN A 177 20.46 -1.28 -14.77
N GLN A 178 21.27 -0.66 -13.90
CA GLN A 178 20.84 -0.27 -12.56
C GLN A 178 19.72 0.76 -12.60
N ARG A 179 19.79 1.74 -13.51
CA ARG A 179 18.74 2.73 -13.74
C ARG A 179 17.46 2.05 -14.18
N LEU A 180 17.52 1.12 -15.13
CA LEU A 180 16.35 0.38 -15.59
C LEU A 180 15.72 -0.46 -14.48
N LEU A 181 16.52 -1.15 -13.66
CA LEU A 181 16.04 -1.89 -12.49
C LEU A 181 15.37 -0.97 -11.46
N ALA A 182 15.92 0.23 -11.23
CA ALA A 182 15.32 1.22 -10.36
C ALA A 182 13.96 1.69 -10.90
N TRP A 183 13.83 1.91 -12.22
CA TRP A 183 12.56 2.23 -12.87
C TRP A 183 11.52 1.11 -12.74
N ILE A 184 11.93 -0.14 -12.98
CA ILE A 184 11.08 -1.32 -12.81
C ILE A 184 10.57 -1.38 -11.36
N HIS A 185 11.48 -1.24 -10.39
CA HIS A 185 11.13 -1.26 -8.97
C HIS A 185 10.17 -0.12 -8.60
N ALA A 186 10.43 1.11 -9.05
CA ALA A 186 9.56 2.25 -8.80
C ALA A 186 8.15 2.04 -9.38
N TRP A 187 8.04 1.47 -10.58
CA TRP A 187 6.75 1.13 -11.18
C TRP A 187 6.02 0.02 -10.44
N GLN A 188 6.73 -1.04 -10.01
CA GLN A 188 6.16 -2.11 -9.20
C GLN A 188 5.61 -1.56 -7.88
N VAL A 189 6.35 -0.68 -7.20
CA VAL A 189 5.90 0.00 -5.98
C VAL A 189 4.68 0.88 -6.25
N ARG A 190 4.67 1.64 -7.36
CA ARG A 190 3.49 2.44 -7.72
C ARG A 190 2.25 1.58 -7.94
N GLN A 191 2.38 0.45 -8.63
CA GLN A 191 1.25 -0.46 -8.88
C GLN A 191 0.77 -1.16 -7.61
N SER A 192 1.68 -1.59 -6.74
CA SER A 192 1.30 -2.18 -5.44
C SER A 192 0.57 -1.17 -4.57
N LEU A 193 0.97 0.11 -4.60
CA LEU A 193 0.28 1.19 -3.89
C LEU A 193 -1.13 1.44 -4.44
N VAL A 194 -1.31 1.45 -5.76
CA VAL A 194 -2.64 1.62 -6.37
C VAL A 194 -3.57 0.48 -5.98
N ARG A 195 -3.07 -0.77 -5.95
CA ARG A 195 -3.85 -1.92 -5.47
C ARG A 195 -4.15 -1.80 -3.99
N ALA A 196 -3.14 -1.51 -3.17
CA ALA A 196 -3.30 -1.34 -1.73
C ALA A 196 -4.35 -0.27 -1.40
N ARG A 197 -4.36 0.87 -2.10
CA ARG A 197 -5.41 1.90 -1.93
C ARG A 197 -6.81 1.36 -2.21
N ARG A 198 -6.99 0.60 -3.28
CA ARG A 198 -8.29 -0.01 -3.62
C ARG A 198 -8.71 -1.02 -2.57
N ASP A 199 -7.78 -1.85 -2.09
CA ASP A 199 -8.06 -2.85 -1.07
C ASP A 199 -8.37 -2.20 0.29
N THR A 200 -7.67 -1.12 0.66
CA THR A 200 -7.98 -0.38 1.90
C THR A 200 -9.35 0.27 1.83
N LEU A 201 -9.77 0.77 0.66
CA LEU A 201 -11.11 1.32 0.48
C LEU A 201 -12.16 0.22 0.61
N LEU A 202 -11.95 -0.94 -0.04
CA LEU A 202 -12.85 -2.09 0.08
C LEU A 202 -12.93 -2.61 1.52
N ALA A 203 -11.79 -2.72 2.21
CA ALA A 203 -11.74 -3.12 3.61
C ALA A 203 -12.46 -2.11 4.52
N SER A 204 -12.26 -0.82 4.31
CA SER A 204 -12.96 0.22 5.08
C SER A 204 -14.48 0.15 4.87
N LEU A 205 -14.93 -0.12 3.64
CA LEU A 205 -16.34 -0.29 3.32
C LEU A 205 -16.92 -1.52 4.03
N LEU A 206 -16.23 -2.66 3.99
CA LEU A 206 -16.63 -3.87 4.73
C LEU A 206 -16.73 -3.61 6.24
N ILE A 207 -15.73 -2.94 6.84
CA ILE A 207 -15.73 -2.62 8.28
C ILE A 207 -16.90 -1.70 8.62
N LEU A 208 -17.14 -0.64 7.85
CA LEU A 208 -18.25 0.28 8.06
C LEU A 208 -19.59 -0.43 7.92
N THR A 209 -19.77 -1.26 6.89
CA THR A 209 -21.00 -2.04 6.70
C THR A 209 -21.23 -3.01 7.85
N GLY A 210 -20.20 -3.73 8.29
CA GLY A 210 -20.29 -4.64 9.44
C GLY A 210 -20.59 -3.93 10.75
N ALA A 211 -19.98 -2.75 10.98
CA ALA A 211 -20.25 -1.93 12.16
C ALA A 211 -21.68 -1.38 12.16
N VAL A 212 -22.16 -0.86 11.02
CA VAL A 212 -23.54 -0.40 10.86
C VAL A 212 -24.51 -1.54 11.16
N LEU A 213 -24.34 -2.71 10.54
CA LEU A 213 -25.17 -3.89 10.80
C LEU A 213 -25.22 -4.27 12.28
N CYS A 214 -24.06 -4.26 12.96
CA CYS A 214 -23.97 -4.60 14.38
C CYS A 214 -24.72 -3.61 15.28
N VAL A 215 -24.77 -2.32 14.90
CA VAL A 215 -25.42 -1.26 15.69
C VAL A 215 -26.91 -1.14 15.36
N THR A 216 -27.31 -1.36 14.10
CA THR A 216 -28.71 -1.20 13.67
C THR A 216 -29.58 -2.41 13.96
N ALA A 217 -29.03 -3.63 13.99
CA ALA A 217 -29.78 -4.84 14.33
C ALA A 217 -30.60 -4.71 15.64
N PRO A 218 -30.04 -4.26 16.78
CA PRO A 218 -30.81 -4.13 18.03
C PRO A 218 -31.81 -2.95 18.05
N LEU A 219 -31.85 -2.09 17.03
CA LEU A 219 -32.71 -0.90 17.00
C LEU A 219 -34.07 -1.14 16.34
N ASP A 220 -34.17 -2.06 15.37
CA ASP A 220 -35.43 -2.35 14.67
C ASP A 220 -36.46 -3.08 15.56
N ALA A 221 -36.05 -3.74 16.64
CA ALA A 221 -36.95 -4.47 17.54
C ALA A 221 -37.67 -3.60 18.59
N LYS A 222 -37.30 -2.31 18.75
CA LYS A 222 -37.91 -1.41 19.75
C LYS A 222 -39.06 -0.59 19.18
N GLU A 223 -40.08 -1.25 18.62
CA GLU A 223 -41.33 -0.57 18.21
C GLU A 223 -42.32 -0.37 19.39
N LYS A 224 -41.95 -0.76 20.61
CA LYS A 224 -42.70 -0.42 21.82
C LYS A 224 -41.77 0.18 22.89
N PRO A 225 -41.87 1.49 23.21
CA PRO A 225 -41.13 2.04 24.33
C PRO A 225 -41.66 1.38 25.61
N THR A 226 -40.79 0.65 26.30
CA THR A 226 -41.08 0.13 27.64
C THR A 226 -41.15 1.31 28.60
N VAL A 227 -42.35 1.84 28.79
CA VAL A 227 -42.62 2.93 29.75
C VAL A 227 -42.45 2.34 31.15
N VAL A 228 -41.33 2.63 31.80
CA VAL A 228 -41.11 2.25 33.20
C VAL A 228 -41.92 3.22 34.06
N TYR A 229 -43.07 2.77 34.56
CA TYR A 229 -43.84 3.50 35.57
C TYR A 229 -43.08 3.47 36.90
N VAL A 230 -42.50 4.60 37.28
CA VAL A 230 -41.93 4.78 38.62
C VAL A 230 -43.08 5.13 39.55
N CYS A 231 -43.61 4.14 40.30
CA CYS A 231 -44.57 4.39 41.38
C CYS A 231 -43.84 5.18 42.49
N GLY A 232 -43.96 6.51 42.45
CA GLY A 232 -43.41 7.39 43.47
C GLY A 232 -44.18 7.25 44.78
N THR A 233 -43.49 6.92 45.88
CA THR A 233 -44.06 6.93 47.23
C THR A 233 -44.22 8.37 47.71
N GLY A 234 -45.18 9.09 47.15
CA GLY A 234 -45.54 10.45 47.53
C GLY A 234 -47.01 10.48 47.93
N ALA A 235 -47.28 10.48 49.24
CA ALA A 235 -48.61 10.68 49.77
C ALA A 235 -49.04 12.14 49.55
N THR A 236 -49.71 12.44 48.44
CA THR A 236 -50.54 13.64 48.29
C THR A 236 -51.80 13.31 47.50
N ALA A 237 -52.94 13.70 48.05
CA ALA A 237 -54.29 13.33 47.61
C ALA A 237 -54.59 13.70 46.13
N PRO A 238 -55.43 12.92 45.42
CA PRO A 238 -55.76 13.21 44.04
C PRO A 238 -56.75 14.39 43.92
N PRO A 239 -56.56 15.32 42.96
CA PRO A 239 -57.63 16.19 42.52
C PRO A 239 -58.68 15.36 41.75
N LYS A 240 -59.96 15.60 42.05
CA LYS A 240 -61.12 14.95 41.43
C LYS A 240 -61.11 15.14 39.92
N GLY A 241 -61.09 14.03 39.19
CA GLY A 241 -61.53 13.94 37.80
C GLY A 241 -60.46 13.49 36.83
N LEU A 242 -60.17 12.18 36.78
CA LEU A 242 -59.60 11.54 35.60
C LEU A 242 -59.89 10.03 35.63
N HIS A 243 -60.15 9.47 34.46
CA HIS A 243 -60.64 8.12 34.23
C HIS A 243 -59.82 7.03 34.95
N VAL A 244 -60.52 6.14 35.64
CA VAL A 244 -59.96 4.92 36.24
C VAL A 244 -59.61 3.95 35.10
N GLN A 245 -58.35 3.95 34.69
CA GLN A 245 -57.71 2.81 34.05
C GLN A 245 -57.03 2.03 35.17
N GLU A 246 -57.28 0.72 35.26
CA GLU A 246 -56.83 -0.14 36.37
C GLU A 246 -55.36 0.10 36.71
N ASP A 247 -55.12 0.54 37.95
CA ASP A 247 -53.80 0.79 38.52
C ASP A 247 -53.05 -0.54 38.69
N PRO A 248 -51.90 -0.77 38.00
CA PRO A 248 -51.10 -1.97 38.18
C PRO A 248 -50.32 -1.99 39.52
N CYS A 249 -50.42 -0.93 40.33
CA CYS A 249 -49.81 -0.83 41.67
C CYS A 249 -50.80 -1.19 42.82
N ALA A 250 -52.01 -1.69 42.53
CA ALA A 250 -52.95 -2.15 43.57
C ALA A 250 -52.80 -3.67 43.85
N ARG A 251 -52.03 -4.02 44.88
CA ARG A 251 -52.09 -5.31 45.59
C ARG A 251 -52.18 -5.08 47.08
#